data_AF-A0A650LNV6-F1
#
_entry.id   AF-A0A650LNV6-F1
#
_cell.length_a   1.000
_cell.length_b   1.000
_cell.length_c   1.000
_cell.angle_alpha   90.00
_cell.angle_beta   90.00
_cell.angle_gamma   90.00
#
_symmetry.space_group_name_H-M   'P 1'
#
loop_
_entity.id
_entity.type
_entity.pdbx_description
1 polymer ?
#
loop_
_entity_poly.entity_id
_entity_poly.type
_entity_poly.pdbx_seq_one_letter_code
_entity_poly.pdbx_strand_id
1 'polypeptide(L)'
;MENESFLKEKESFFREWIVPIIAAIFIAVLINKFIFFNVTVPTGSMIPTINKDDRFMVTRIYNTNNIERGDIIVFYSDELQKLLIKRAIGLP
;
A
#
# COMPACT_ATOMS: atom_id res chain seq x y z
N MET A 1 4.55 49.69 -12.84
CA MET A 1 5.48 49.13 -11.84
C MET A 1 4.76 48.31 -10.77
N GLU A 2 3.51 48.62 -10.39
CA GLU A 2 2.75 47.81 -9.41
C GLU A 2 2.35 46.41 -9.90
N ASN A 3 2.01 46.24 -11.19
CA ASN A 3 1.58 44.93 -11.70
C ASN A 3 2.66 43.83 -11.66
N GLU A 4 3.94 44.20 -11.71
CA GLU A 4 5.03 43.21 -11.68
C GLU A 4 5.30 42.68 -10.26
N SER A 5 5.10 43.50 -9.22
CA SER A 5 5.26 43.05 -7.83
C SER A 5 4.14 42.09 -7.42
N PHE A 6 2.89 42.35 -7.85
CA PHE A 6 1.76 41.45 -7.58
C PHE A 6 1.91 40.08 -8.26
N LEU A 7 2.45 40.03 -9.48
CA LEU A 7 2.72 38.76 -10.17
C LEU A 7 3.82 37.96 -9.47
N LYS A 8 4.87 38.64 -8.99
CA LYS A 8 6.01 38.01 -8.30
C LYS A 8 5.63 37.45 -6.93
N GLU A 9 4.78 38.17 -6.18
CA GLU A 9 4.25 37.70 -4.90
C GLU A 9 3.32 36.49 -5.09
N LYS A 10 2.45 36.53 -6.10
CA LYS A 10 1.56 35.42 -6.46
C LYS A 10 2.36 34.18 -6.87
N GLU A 11 3.36 34.32 -7.73
CA GLU A 11 4.30 33.24 -8.10
C GLU A 11 4.97 32.61 -6.87
N SER A 12 5.42 33.43 -5.91
CA SER A 12 6.04 32.92 -4.67
C SER A 12 5.04 32.15 -3.81
N PHE A 13 3.82 32.65 -3.66
CA PHE A 13 2.78 32.00 -2.87
C PHE A 13 2.35 30.67 -3.50
N PHE A 14 2.19 30.62 -4.83
CA PHE A 14 1.91 29.37 -5.54
C PHE A 14 3.06 28.38 -5.41
N ARG A 15 4.32 28.83 -5.48
CA ARG A 15 5.48 27.93 -5.33
C ARG A 15 5.65 27.44 -3.90
N GLU A 16 5.34 28.24 -2.90
CA GLU A 16 5.46 27.89 -1.49
C GLU A 16 4.34 26.99 -1.00
N TRP A 17 3.12 27.11 -1.53
CA TRP A 17 1.99 26.27 -1.10
C TRP A 17 1.76 25.08 -2.02
N ILE A 18 1.83 25.26 -3.34
CA ILE A 18 1.46 24.20 -4.29
C ILE A 18 2.55 23.15 -4.43
N VAL A 19 3.83 23.54 -4.37
CA VAL A 19 4.95 22.58 -4.45
C VAL A 19 4.94 21.59 -3.28
N PRO A 20 4.82 22.00 -2.00
CA PRO A 20 4.76 21.03 -0.90
C PRO A 20 3.47 20.21 -0.91
N ILE A 21 2.33 20.75 -1.36
CA ILE A 21 1.10 19.96 -1.53
C ILE A 21 1.30 18.85 -2.56
N ILE A 22 1.87 19.18 -3.72
CA ILE A 22 2.17 18.20 -4.77
C ILE A 22 3.19 17.18 -4.26
N ALA A 23 4.24 17.61 -3.56
CA ALA A 23 5.23 16.72 -2.96
C ALA A 23 4.60 15.77 -1.92
N ALA A 24 3.71 16.28 -1.06
CA ALA A 24 2.99 15.48 -0.08
C ALA A 24 2.08 14.43 -0.75
N ILE A 25 1.34 14.82 -1.80
CA ILE A 25 0.52 13.90 -2.59
C ILE A 25 1.41 12.82 -3.25
N PHE A 26 2.54 13.21 -3.83
CA PHE A 26 3.46 12.29 -4.48
C PHE A 26 4.02 11.26 -3.48
N ILE A 27 4.45 11.72 -2.30
CA ILE A 27 4.91 10.85 -1.20
C ILE A 27 3.77 9.95 -0.73
N ALA A 28 2.55 10.46 -0.55
CA ALA A 28 1.39 9.67 -0.13
C ALA A 28 1.04 8.57 -1.14
N VAL A 29 1.17 8.85 -2.44
CA VAL A 29 0.96 7.85 -3.51
C VAL A 29 2.05 6.78 -3.47
N LEU A 30 3.31 7.15 -3.27
CA LEU A 30 4.40 6.20 -3.10
C LEU A 30 4.16 5.29 -1.88
N ILE A 31 3.84 5.88 -0.72
CA ILE A 31 3.56 5.12 0.50
C ILE A 31 2.40 4.14 0.29
N ASN A 32 1.27 4.59 -0.27
CA ASN A 32 0.13 3.70 -0.52
C ASN A 32 0.50 2.59 -1.51
N LYS A 33 1.23 2.89 -2.58
CA LYS A 33 1.57 1.89 -3.61
C LYS A 33 2.57 0.85 -3.12
N PHE A 34 3.55 1.24 -2.30
CA PHE A 34 4.64 0.36 -1.87
C PHE A 34 4.37 -0.34 -0.53
N ILE A 35 3.68 0.31 0.41
CA ILE A 35 3.50 -0.23 1.78
C ILE A 35 2.17 -0.98 1.91
N PHE A 36 1.07 -0.47 1.37
CA PHE A 36 -0.27 -1.00 1.61
C PHE A 36 -0.88 -1.61 0.34
N PHE A 37 -0.97 -2.93 0.27
CA PHE A 37 -1.69 -3.62 -0.80
C PHE A 37 -3.10 -3.96 -0.33
N ASN A 38 -4.12 -3.53 -1.07
CA ASN A 38 -5.50 -3.99 -0.85
C ASN A 38 -5.71 -5.29 -1.62
N VAL A 39 -5.91 -6.39 -0.90
CA VAL A 39 -6.12 -7.71 -1.48
C VAL A 39 -7.53 -8.19 -1.10
N THR A 40 -8.32 -8.55 -2.11
CA THR A 40 -9.61 -9.21 -1.92
C THR A 40 -9.40 -10.70 -1.74
N VAL A 41 -10.05 -11.31 -0.75
CA VAL A 41 -9.91 -12.74 -0.45
C VAL A 41 -10.67 -13.57 -1.48
N PRO A 42 -9.97 -14.36 -2.32
CA PRO A 42 -10.63 -15.10 -3.40
C PRO A 42 -11.24 -16.43 -2.94
N THR A 43 -10.89 -16.92 -1.73
CA THR A 43 -11.28 -18.26 -1.28
C THR A 43 -11.79 -18.27 0.16
N GLY A 44 -12.81 -19.08 0.44
CA GLY A 44 -13.34 -19.31 1.79
C GLY A 44 -12.53 -20.33 2.62
N SER A 45 -11.27 -20.58 2.29
CA SER A 45 -10.48 -21.64 2.94
C SER A 45 -10.03 -21.31 4.36
N MET A 46 -10.21 -20.06 4.78
CA MET A 46 -9.87 -19.55 6.11
C MET A 46 -11.12 -19.31 6.98
N ILE A 47 -12.31 -19.79 6.59
CA ILE A 47 -13.53 -19.70 7.42
C ILE A 47 -13.33 -20.55 8.69
N PRO A 48 -13.66 -20.05 9.89
CA PRO A 48 -14.35 -18.78 10.18
C PRO A 48 -13.44 -17.57 10.46
N THR A 49 -12.11 -17.71 10.35
CA THR A 49 -11.16 -16.60 10.61
C THR A 49 -11.28 -15.47 9.59
N ILE A 50 -11.47 -15.81 8.31
CA ILE A 50 -11.61 -14.86 7.21
C ILE A 50 -12.76 -15.31 6.32
N ASN A 51 -13.69 -14.41 6.01
CA ASN A 51 -14.79 -14.70 5.12
C ASN A 51 -14.40 -14.50 3.66
N LYS A 52 -15.14 -15.17 2.77
CA LYS A 52 -15.01 -14.95 1.34
C LYS A 52 -15.41 -13.51 1.00
N ASP A 53 -14.69 -12.89 0.07
CA ASP A 53 -14.91 -11.51 -0.41
C ASP A 53 -14.55 -10.39 0.59
N ASP A 54 -13.99 -10.74 1.75
CA ASP A 54 -13.38 -9.76 2.64
C ASP A 54 -12.20 -9.05 1.95
N ARG A 55 -11.97 -7.79 2.33
CA ARG A 55 -10.88 -6.96 1.80
C ARG A 55 -9.88 -6.69 2.93
N PHE A 56 -8.64 -7.09 2.71
CA PHE A 56 -7.57 -6.85 3.68
C PHE A 56 -6.57 -5.83 3.14
N MET A 57 -6.14 -4.93 4.02
CA MET A 57 -4.92 -4.17 3.82
C MET A 57 -3.76 -5.01 4.33
N VAL A 58 -2.89 -5.44 3.42
CA VAL A 58 -1.70 -6.21 3.75
C VAL A 58 -0.44 -5.39 3.47
N THR A 59 0.59 -5.59 4.29
CA THR A 59 1.89 -4.95 4.09
C THR A 59 2.79 -5.86 3.26
N ARG A 60 3.55 -5.27 2.33
CA ARG A 60 4.53 -6.03 1.55
C ARG A 60 5.74 -6.38 2.42
N ILE A 61 5.92 -7.66 2.68
CA ILE A 61 7.10 -8.20 3.37
C ILE A 61 8.18 -8.44 2.31
N TYR A 62 9.32 -7.76 2.43
CA TYR A 62 10.46 -7.93 1.51
C TYR A 62 11.48 -8.96 2.00
N ASN A 63 11.47 -9.28 3.30
CA ASN A 63 12.38 -10.24 3.92
C ASN A 63 11.59 -11.41 4.50
N THR A 64 11.78 -12.61 3.95
CA THR A 64 11.08 -13.83 4.39
C THR A 64 11.51 -14.31 5.78
N ASN A 65 12.66 -13.85 6.29
CA ASN A 65 13.15 -14.23 7.62
C ASN A 65 12.36 -13.59 8.77
N ASN A 66 11.57 -12.55 8.48
CA ASN A 66 10.72 -11.89 9.48
C ASN A 66 9.35 -12.58 9.64
N ILE A 67 9.11 -13.69 8.93
CA ILE A 67 7.84 -14.41 9.02
C ILE A 67 7.87 -15.30 10.27
N GLU A 68 6.88 -15.14 11.13
CA GLU A 68 6.73 -15.94 12.34
C GLU A 68 5.67 -17.04 12.15
N ARG A 69 5.76 -18.11 12.94
CA ARG A 69 4.70 -19.13 12.95
C ARG A 69 3.42 -18.50 13.47
N GLY A 70 2.34 -18.67 12.72
CA GLY A 70 1.04 -18.08 13.02
C GLY A 70 0.68 -16.90 12.13
N ASP A 71 1.63 -16.33 11.40
CA ASP A 71 1.38 -15.20 10.50
C ASP A 71 0.45 -15.58 9.34
N ILE A 72 -0.41 -14.66 8.95
CA ILE A 72 -1.27 -14.81 7.77
C ILE A 72 -0.56 -14.15 6.59
N ILE A 73 -0.10 -14.98 5.66
CA ILE A 73 0.66 -14.55 4.50
C ILE A 73 -0.16 -14.67 3.24
N VAL A 74 0.12 -13.76 2.31
CA VAL A 74 -0.47 -13.72 0.98
C VAL A 74 0.62 -14.04 -0.02
N PHE A 75 0.43 -15.07 -0.84
CA PHE A 75 1.39 -15.48 -1.85
C PHE A 75 0.70 -15.90 -3.13
N TYR A 76 1.44 -15.81 -4.24
CA TYR A 76 0.98 -16.34 -5.52
C TYR A 76 1.38 -17.81 -5.62
N SER A 77 0.41 -18.69 -5.89
CA SER A 77 0.67 -20.12 -6.12
C SER A 77 0.82 -20.38 -7.60
N ASP A 78 2.00 -20.84 -8.01
CA ASP A 78 2.27 -21.20 -9.40
C ASP A 78 1.45 -22.42 -9.85
N GLU A 79 1.16 -23.36 -8.95
CA GLU A 79 0.32 -24.53 -9.26
C GLU A 79 -1.13 -24.15 -9.56
N LEU A 80 -1.71 -23.27 -8.72
CA LEU A 80 -3.11 -22.89 -8.83
C LEU A 80 -3.32 -21.63 -9.69
N GLN A 81 -2.23 -20.97 -10.12
CA GLN A 81 -2.20 -19.71 -10.87
C GLN A 81 -3.06 -18.61 -10.22
N LYS A 82 -3.10 -18.63 -8.88
CA LYS A 82 -4.01 -17.82 -8.07
C LYS A 82 -3.30 -17.31 -6.83
N LEU A 83 -3.76 -16.15 -6.38
CA LEU A 83 -3.31 -15.54 -5.14
C LEU A 83 -4.03 -16.21 -3.96
N LEU A 84 -3.26 -16.71 -3.00
CA LEU A 84 -3.75 -17.48 -1.86
C LEU A 84 -3.42 -16.76 -0.55
N ILE A 85 -4.28 -16.95 0.44
CA ILE A 85 -4.11 -16.45 1.80
C ILE A 85 -4.07 -17.66 2.71
N LYS A 86 -2.97 -17.85 3.44
CA LYS A 86 -2.77 -19.00 4.34
C LYS A 86 -2.03 -18.57 5.60
N ARG A 87 -2.12 -19.41 6.64
CA ARG A 87 -1.36 -19.26 7.88
C ARG A 87 -0.02 -19.97 7.77
N ALA A 88 1.08 -19.30 8.13
CA ALA A 88 2.42 -19.87 8.21
C ALA A 88 2.51 -20.82 9.43
N ILE A 89 2.82 -22.09 9.19
CA ILE A 89 2.93 -23.12 10.24
C ILE A 89 4.33 -23.75 10.25
N GLY A 90 4.88 -24.01 9.06
CA GLY A 90 6.27 -24.41 8.85
C GLY A 90 7.12 -23.21 8.46
N LEU A 91 8.23 -23.01 9.17
CA LEU A 91 9.32 -22.12 8.77
C LEU A 91 10.52 -22.98 8.35
N PRO A 92 11.38 -22.48 7.45
CA PRO A 92 12.59 -23.17 7.02
C PRO A 92 13.53 -23.51 8.19
#